data_AF-A0A9J7ET15-F1
#
_entry.id   AF-A0A9J7ET15-F1
#
_cell.length_a   1.000
_cell.length_b   1.000
_cell.length_c   1.000
_cell.angle_alpha   90.00
_cell.angle_beta   90.00
_cell.angle_gamma   90.00
#
_symmetry.space_group_name_H-M   'P 1'
#
loop_
_entity.id
_entity.type
_entity.pdbx_description
1 polymer ?
#
loop_
_entity_poly.entity_id
_entity_poly.type
_entity_poly.pdbx_seq_one_letter_code
_entity_poly.pdbx_strand_id
1 'polypeptide(L)'
;MRLKSLEKRLIKDTCLKDKYIEVINEYLQLGHLRPVKEVDDKKDQAVYLPHHAVVRNDKTTTKVRVVFNASEKNKKGISLNDTLMVGPTLQADLRHTVLRWRTHSIGLVADIIKMYRQIRIADEDAMFQRILWRDSPDKPIRDYELVTVTFGTASAPYQAVRTLHQIAYDEKDNYPLAADITLNSFYMDDLMTGSDSVQEGIDIFKQINVLLKKGGFILQKWNSNNQEIMKIIEQMKVTEGEVEQTDPINKENKDLEIKLDSTIKILGLTWNRDDDSFQYTVNLPPLTTAPVTKRQVISDIARLFDPLG
;
A
#
# COMPACT_ATOMS: atom_id res chain seq x y z
N MET A 1 -13.60 17.20 -20.35
CA MET A 1 -13.59 15.77 -19.99
C MET A 1 -12.24 15.45 -19.34
N ARG A 2 -12.23 14.86 -18.13
CA ARG A 2 -11.01 14.74 -17.29
C ARG A 2 -9.90 13.89 -17.90
N LEU A 3 -10.25 12.82 -18.64
CA LEU A 3 -9.27 12.00 -19.38
C LEU A 3 -8.43 12.83 -20.36
N LYS A 4 -9.05 13.72 -21.15
CA LYS A 4 -8.32 14.62 -22.06
C LYS A 4 -7.36 15.57 -21.34
N SER A 5 -7.67 15.95 -20.09
CA SER A 5 -6.77 16.75 -19.26
C SER A 5 -5.55 15.94 -18.80
N LEU A 6 -5.79 14.70 -18.36
CA LEU A 6 -4.73 13.74 -18.05
C LEU A 6 -3.84 13.51 -19.27
N GLU A 7 -4.41 13.26 -20.44
CA GLU A 7 -3.66 13.07 -21.69
C GLU A 7 -2.75 14.25 -22.01
N LYS A 8 -3.28 15.50 -21.92
CA LYS A 8 -2.47 16.70 -22.12
C LYS A 8 -1.28 16.78 -21.15
N ARG A 9 -1.44 16.30 -19.92
CA ARG A 9 -0.35 16.24 -18.93
C ARG A 9 0.66 15.14 -19.29
N LEU A 10 0.20 13.95 -19.66
CA LEU A 10 1.07 12.83 -20.05
C LEU A 10 1.83 13.12 -21.35
N ILE A 11 1.24 13.84 -22.31
CA ILE A 11 1.92 14.24 -23.56
C ILE A 11 3.08 15.22 -23.27
N LYS A 12 2.96 16.05 -22.23
CA LYS A 12 4.02 16.99 -21.84
C LYS A 12 5.19 16.33 -21.11
N ASP A 13 4.96 15.15 -20.53
CA ASP A 13 5.94 14.43 -19.71
C ASP A 13 5.96 12.95 -20.12
N THR A 14 6.82 12.63 -21.09
CA THR A 14 6.95 11.29 -21.66
C THR A 14 7.35 10.25 -20.61
N CYS A 15 8.24 10.62 -19.68
CA CYS A 15 8.66 9.71 -18.60
C CYS A 15 7.48 9.35 -17.69
N LEU A 16 6.67 10.35 -17.31
CA LEU A 16 5.44 10.09 -16.55
C LEU A 16 4.44 9.25 -17.35
N LYS A 17 4.30 9.50 -18.66
CA LYS A 17 3.42 8.73 -19.55
C LYS A 17 3.80 7.25 -19.57
N ASP A 18 5.07 6.93 -19.78
CA ASP A 18 5.53 5.55 -19.89
C ASP A 18 5.30 4.78 -18.59
N LYS A 19 5.65 5.38 -17.46
CA LYS A 19 5.36 4.82 -16.12
C LYS A 19 3.86 4.68 -15.86
N TYR A 20 3.04 5.61 -16.36
CA TYR A 20 1.59 5.53 -16.22
C TYR A 20 1.01 4.34 -16.99
N ILE A 21 1.45 4.16 -18.24
CA ILE A 21 1.06 3.05 -19.09
C ILE A 21 1.50 1.73 -18.47
N GLU A 22 2.72 1.67 -17.93
CA GLU A 22 3.24 0.50 -17.22
C GLU A 22 2.34 0.11 -16.04
N VAL A 23 1.94 1.08 -15.21
CA VAL A 23 1.03 0.80 -14.09
C VAL A 23 -0.30 0.26 -14.59
N ILE A 24 -0.94 0.86 -15.60
CA ILE A 24 -2.22 0.35 -16.11
C ILE A 24 -2.06 -1.05 -16.74
N ASN A 25 -0.97 -1.30 -17.44
CA ASN A 25 -0.67 -2.62 -18.00
C ASN A 25 -0.43 -3.66 -16.90
N GLU A 26 0.22 -3.31 -15.80
CA GLU A 26 0.37 -4.20 -14.64
C GLU A 26 -1.01 -4.59 -14.08
N TYR A 27 -1.95 -3.64 -13.99
CA TYR A 27 -3.33 -3.94 -13.58
C TYR A 27 -4.01 -4.94 -14.52
N LEU A 28 -3.82 -4.80 -15.84
CA LEU A 28 -4.37 -5.73 -16.83
C LEU A 28 -3.70 -7.12 -16.73
N GLN A 29 -2.38 -7.18 -16.63
CA GLN A 29 -1.61 -8.43 -16.57
C GLN A 29 -1.93 -9.24 -15.32
N LEU A 30 -2.11 -8.58 -14.17
CA LEU A 30 -2.51 -9.22 -12.93
C LEU A 30 -4.01 -9.54 -12.87
N GLY A 31 -4.79 -9.18 -13.90
CA GLY A 31 -6.24 -9.38 -13.92
C GLY A 31 -6.99 -8.53 -12.88
N HIS A 32 -6.39 -7.45 -12.40
CA HIS A 32 -7.01 -6.49 -11.47
C HIS A 32 -7.83 -5.42 -12.20
N LEU A 33 -7.66 -5.32 -13.52
CA LEU A 33 -8.43 -4.49 -14.43
C LEU A 33 -8.85 -5.35 -15.62
N ARG A 34 -10.09 -5.23 -16.08
CA ARG A 34 -10.58 -5.94 -17.27
C ARG A 34 -11.35 -4.99 -18.21
N PRO A 35 -11.34 -5.23 -19.53
CA PRO A 35 -12.22 -4.48 -20.43
C PRO A 35 -13.69 -4.78 -20.11
N VAL A 36 -14.55 -3.78 -20.25
CA VAL A 36 -16.02 -3.97 -20.17
C VAL A 36 -16.46 -4.86 -21.34
N LYS A 37 -17.51 -5.67 -21.12
CA LYS A 37 -18.11 -6.52 -22.17
C LYS A 37 -18.67 -5.66 -23.31
N GLU A 38 -18.61 -6.16 -24.55
CA GLU A 38 -19.12 -5.43 -25.73
C GLU A 38 -20.62 -5.13 -25.63
N VAL A 39 -21.39 -6.07 -25.05
CA VAL A 39 -22.78 -5.85 -24.66
C VAL A 39 -22.78 -5.45 -23.18
N ASP A 40 -22.99 -4.16 -22.94
CA ASP A 40 -22.98 -3.57 -21.60
C ASP A 40 -24.40 -3.20 -21.16
N ASP A 41 -25.12 -4.20 -20.66
CA ASP A 41 -26.49 -4.05 -20.17
C ASP A 41 -26.60 -3.14 -18.94
N LYS A 42 -25.47 -2.78 -18.32
CA LYS A 42 -25.39 -2.01 -17.07
C LYS A 42 -24.81 -0.61 -17.24
N LYS A 43 -24.63 -0.15 -18.49
CA LYS A 43 -23.99 1.14 -18.81
C LYS A 43 -24.59 2.34 -18.06
N ASP A 44 -25.91 2.36 -17.92
CA ASP A 44 -26.64 3.49 -17.31
C ASP A 44 -26.48 3.55 -15.78
N GLN A 45 -26.06 2.45 -15.15
CA GLN A 45 -25.82 2.35 -13.70
C GLN A 45 -24.34 2.51 -13.33
N ALA A 46 -23.47 2.45 -14.34
CA ALA A 46 -22.04 2.40 -14.12
C ALA A 46 -21.48 3.74 -13.60
N VAL A 47 -20.44 3.64 -12.77
CA VAL A 47 -19.74 4.80 -12.21
C VAL A 47 -18.31 4.83 -12.74
N TYR A 48 -17.95 5.96 -13.34
CA TYR A 48 -16.62 6.20 -13.88
C TYR A 48 -15.76 7.01 -12.92
N LEU A 49 -14.69 6.39 -12.43
CA LEU A 49 -13.70 6.98 -11.54
C LEU A 49 -12.65 7.73 -12.37
N PRO A 50 -12.53 9.06 -12.23
CA PRO A 50 -11.38 9.77 -12.79
C PRO A 50 -10.11 9.29 -12.12
N HIS A 51 -9.04 9.17 -12.88
CA HIS A 51 -7.74 8.74 -12.37
C HIS A 51 -6.64 9.73 -12.70
N HIS A 52 -5.61 9.77 -11.85
CA HIS A 52 -4.47 10.67 -12.02
C HIS A 52 -3.20 10.08 -11.40
N ALA A 53 -2.06 10.63 -11.80
CA ALA A 53 -0.75 10.21 -11.31
C ALA A 53 -0.36 10.99 -10.06
N VAL A 54 0.01 10.26 -9.01
CA VAL A 54 0.73 10.79 -7.84
C VAL A 54 2.17 10.34 -7.95
N VAL A 55 3.08 11.32 -7.99
CA VAL A 55 4.51 11.08 -8.15
C VAL A 55 5.17 11.33 -6.81
N ARG A 56 5.82 10.31 -6.24
CA ARG A 56 6.70 10.48 -5.08
C ARG A 56 8.14 10.62 -5.56
N ASN A 57 8.72 11.79 -5.31
CA ASN A 57 10.11 12.10 -5.61
C ASN A 57 10.96 11.71 -4.40
N ASP A 58 11.19 10.41 -4.21
CA ASP A 58 12.10 9.93 -3.17
C ASP A 58 13.52 9.93 -3.73
N LYS A 59 14.54 10.13 -2.88
CA LYS A 59 15.94 10.45 -3.28
C LYS A 59 16.60 9.45 -4.24
N THR A 60 16.08 8.23 -4.36
CA THR A 60 16.67 7.14 -5.16
C THR A 60 15.79 6.64 -6.31
N THR A 61 14.45 6.78 -6.27
CA THR A 61 13.57 6.41 -7.40
C THR A 61 12.29 7.25 -7.44
N THR A 62 11.81 7.58 -8.64
CA THR A 62 10.51 8.23 -8.83
C THR A 62 9.41 7.17 -8.95
N LYS A 63 8.70 6.89 -7.85
CA LYS A 63 7.57 5.95 -7.85
C LYS A 63 6.30 6.67 -8.28
N VAL A 64 5.70 6.21 -9.38
CA VAL A 64 4.42 6.69 -9.89
C VAL A 64 3.32 5.77 -9.39
N ARG A 65 2.27 6.34 -8.80
CA ARG A 65 1.04 5.63 -8.42
C ARG A 65 -0.13 6.20 -9.19
N VAL A 66 -0.99 5.33 -9.71
CA VAL A 66 -2.28 5.73 -10.28
C VAL A 66 -3.33 5.71 -9.17
N VAL A 67 -3.99 6.84 -8.96
CA VAL A 67 -5.06 7.00 -7.97
C VAL A 67 -6.39 7.15 -8.68
N PHE A 68 -7.37 6.36 -8.27
CA PHE A 68 -8.75 6.39 -8.74
C PHE A 68 -9.62 7.18 -7.76
N ASN A 69 -10.30 8.21 -8.24
CA ASN A 69 -11.03 9.15 -7.38
C ASN A 69 -12.50 8.77 -7.24
N ALA A 70 -12.84 8.07 -6.16
CA ALA A 70 -14.22 7.73 -5.79
C ALA A 70 -15.00 8.87 -5.09
N SER A 71 -14.33 9.97 -4.75
CA SER A 71 -14.94 11.18 -4.17
C SER A 71 -15.33 12.20 -5.24
N GLU A 72 -15.18 11.88 -6.53
CA GLU A 72 -15.62 12.76 -7.60
C GLU A 72 -17.15 12.85 -7.63
N LYS A 73 -17.67 14.07 -7.51
CA LYS A 73 -19.11 14.32 -7.57
C LYS A 73 -19.62 14.33 -9.01
N ASN A 74 -20.73 13.63 -9.23
CA ASN A 74 -21.45 13.66 -10.50
C ASN A 74 -22.22 14.99 -10.69
N LYS A 75 -22.95 15.12 -11.80
CA LYS A 75 -23.77 16.33 -12.09
C LYS A 75 -24.83 16.63 -11.02
N LYS A 76 -25.22 15.64 -10.22
CA LYS A 76 -26.16 15.76 -9.11
C LYS A 76 -25.47 16.07 -7.77
N GLY A 77 -24.15 16.24 -7.75
CA GLY A 77 -23.38 16.55 -6.55
C GLY A 77 -23.07 15.35 -5.65
N ILE A 78 -23.31 14.12 -6.11
CA ILE A 78 -23.13 12.88 -5.35
C ILE A 78 -21.92 12.13 -5.91
N SER A 79 -21.02 11.65 -5.03
CA SER A 79 -19.90 10.78 -5.38
C SER A 79 -20.18 9.32 -5.01
N LEU A 80 -19.36 8.39 -5.51
CA LEU A 80 -19.47 6.98 -5.10
C LEU A 80 -19.30 6.84 -3.59
N ASN A 81 -18.31 7.53 -3.02
CA ASN A 81 -18.04 7.50 -1.59
C ASN A 81 -19.20 8.01 -0.73
N ASP A 82 -20.04 8.91 -1.24
CA ASP A 82 -21.24 9.38 -0.51
C ASP A 82 -22.33 8.30 -0.42
N THR A 83 -22.26 7.26 -1.27
CA THR A 83 -23.26 6.19 -1.36
C THR A 83 -22.80 4.86 -0.76
N LEU A 84 -21.49 4.69 -0.54
CA LEU A 84 -20.93 3.47 0.01
C LEU A 84 -21.12 3.39 1.53
N MET A 85 -21.43 2.19 2.01
CA MET A 85 -21.41 1.90 3.44
C MET A 85 -19.97 1.65 3.90
N VAL A 86 -19.43 2.54 4.73
CA VAL A 86 -18.02 2.52 5.17
C VAL A 86 -17.71 1.29 6.03
N GLY A 87 -18.67 0.85 6.85
CA GLY A 87 -18.44 -0.14 7.90
C GLY A 87 -17.79 0.48 9.16
N PRO A 88 -17.75 -0.25 10.28
CA PRO A 88 -17.08 0.21 11.50
C PRO A 88 -15.56 0.22 11.33
N THR A 89 -14.87 1.07 12.08
CA THR A 89 -13.40 1.07 12.12
C THR A 89 -12.91 -0.19 12.85
N LEU A 90 -12.26 -1.10 12.13
CA LEU A 90 -11.64 -2.31 12.69
C LEU A 90 -10.14 -2.13 12.99
N GLN A 91 -9.53 -1.06 12.49
CA GLN A 91 -8.10 -0.79 12.65
C GLN A 91 -7.80 -0.50 14.12
N ALA A 92 -6.79 -1.17 14.65
CA ALA A 92 -6.21 -0.78 15.93
C ALA A 92 -5.62 0.64 15.81
N ASP A 93 -5.73 1.42 16.88
CA ASP A 93 -5.03 2.71 16.98
C ASP A 93 -3.53 2.45 16.81
N LEU A 94 -2.90 3.21 15.91
CA LEU A 94 -1.48 3.14 15.63
C LEU A 94 -0.63 3.11 16.90
N ARG A 95 -1.00 3.88 17.92
CA ARG A 95 -0.30 3.91 19.22
C ARG A 95 -0.32 2.57 19.91
N HIS A 96 -1.47 1.88 19.92
CA HIS A 96 -1.56 0.56 20.54
C HIS A 96 -0.70 -0.47 19.79
N THR A 97 -0.68 -0.40 18.46
CA THR A 97 0.18 -1.26 17.63
C THR A 97 1.66 -1.02 17.94
N VAL A 98 2.10 0.25 17.99
CA VAL A 98 3.48 0.61 18.31
C VAL A 98 3.85 0.24 19.75
N LEU A 99 2.98 0.51 20.73
CA LEU A 99 3.23 0.19 22.13
C LEU A 99 3.36 -1.32 22.38
N ARG A 100 2.48 -2.14 21.77
CA ARG A 100 2.59 -3.60 21.83
C ARG A 100 3.86 -4.08 21.17
N TRP A 101 4.18 -3.53 20.00
CA TRP A 101 5.43 -3.88 19.31
C TRP A 101 6.67 -3.62 20.17
N ARG A 102 6.68 -2.52 20.94
CA ARG A 102 7.75 -2.16 21.88
C ARG A 102 7.87 -3.06 23.11
N THR A 103 6.95 -3.98 23.36
CA THR A 103 7.10 -4.95 24.47
C THR A 103 8.03 -6.10 24.13
N HIS A 104 8.35 -6.29 22.84
CA HIS A 104 9.22 -7.37 22.38
C HIS A 104 10.69 -6.94 22.42
N SER A 105 11.55 -7.85 22.87
CA SER A 105 13.01 -7.64 22.78
C SER A 105 13.54 -7.77 21.34
N ILE A 106 12.87 -8.57 20.50
CA ILE A 106 13.19 -8.71 19.08
C ILE A 106 12.01 -8.23 18.24
N GLY A 107 12.17 -7.10 17.55
CA GLY A 107 11.16 -6.53 16.66
C GLY A 107 11.20 -7.15 15.27
N LEU A 108 10.03 -7.38 14.69
CA LEU A 108 9.83 -7.84 13.31
C LEU A 108 8.82 -6.93 12.60
N VAL A 109 9.19 -6.47 11.41
CA VAL A 109 8.32 -5.64 10.57
C VAL A 109 8.33 -6.12 9.13
N ALA A 110 7.20 -6.00 8.44
CA ALA A 110 7.04 -6.36 7.03
C ALA A 110 5.84 -5.60 6.43
N ASP A 111 5.71 -5.59 5.10
CA ASP A 111 4.55 -5.01 4.41
C ASP A 111 3.85 -6.00 3.48
N ILE A 112 2.52 -5.91 3.37
CA ILE A 112 1.72 -6.71 2.44
C ILE A 112 1.83 -6.12 1.03
N ILE A 113 2.23 -6.96 0.07
CA ILE A 113 2.30 -6.58 -1.33
C ILE A 113 0.90 -6.26 -1.85
N LYS A 114 0.68 -4.98 -2.18
CA LYS A 114 -0.52 -4.51 -2.91
C LYS A 114 -1.82 -4.95 -2.21
N MET A 115 -1.89 -4.86 -0.87
CA MET A 115 -2.98 -5.38 -0.02
C MET A 115 -4.38 -5.28 -0.64
N TYR A 116 -4.86 -4.08 -0.97
CA TYR A 116 -6.21 -3.89 -1.52
C TYR A 116 -6.44 -4.65 -2.83
N ARG A 117 -5.41 -4.77 -3.67
CA ARG A 117 -5.50 -5.46 -4.97
C ARG A 117 -5.57 -6.97 -4.83
N GLN A 118 -5.28 -7.54 -3.66
CA GLN A 118 -5.46 -8.98 -3.42
C GLN A 118 -6.92 -9.36 -3.14
N ILE A 119 -7.78 -8.37 -2.89
CA ILE A 119 -9.16 -8.59 -2.47
C ILE A 119 -10.06 -8.32 -3.66
N ARG A 120 -10.73 -9.37 -4.17
CA ARG A 120 -11.72 -9.22 -5.23
C ARG A 120 -13.01 -8.61 -4.70
N ILE A 121 -13.64 -7.77 -5.51
CA ILE A 121 -15.02 -7.33 -5.28
C ILE A 121 -15.98 -8.30 -5.97
N ALA A 122 -17.26 -8.22 -5.62
CA ALA A 122 -18.29 -8.97 -6.33
C ALA A 122 -18.36 -8.49 -7.79
N ASP A 123 -18.52 -9.43 -8.73
CA ASP A 123 -18.57 -9.12 -10.17
C ASP A 123 -19.69 -8.13 -10.53
N GLU A 124 -20.78 -8.16 -9.76
CA GLU A 124 -21.90 -7.24 -9.92
C GLU A 124 -21.60 -5.80 -9.50
N ASP A 125 -20.64 -5.59 -8.59
CA ASP A 125 -20.21 -4.27 -8.12
C ASP A 125 -19.12 -3.64 -8.98
N ALA A 126 -18.45 -4.42 -9.83
CA ALA A 126 -17.36 -3.95 -10.68
C ALA A 126 -17.77 -2.80 -11.62
N MET A 127 -19.05 -2.74 -12.01
CA MET A 127 -19.60 -1.62 -12.80
C MET A 127 -19.52 -0.27 -12.09
N PHE A 128 -19.43 -0.25 -10.76
CA PHE A 128 -19.30 0.99 -9.98
C PHE A 128 -17.84 1.47 -9.89
N GLN A 129 -16.88 0.70 -10.43
CA GLN A 129 -15.46 1.02 -10.40
C GLN A 129 -14.86 1.05 -11.81
N ARG A 130 -15.54 1.75 -12.74
CA ARG A 130 -15.08 1.87 -14.13
C ARG A 130 -14.08 2.98 -14.32
N ILE A 131 -13.22 2.83 -15.32
CA ILE A 131 -12.30 3.87 -15.78
C ILE A 131 -12.34 3.98 -17.31
N LEU A 132 -12.00 5.17 -17.82
CA LEU A 132 -11.81 5.41 -19.24
C LEU A 132 -10.31 5.44 -19.53
N TRP A 133 -9.82 4.56 -20.39
CA TRP A 133 -8.40 4.52 -20.70
C TRP A 133 -8.10 4.29 -22.18
N ARG A 134 -6.99 4.87 -22.62
CA ARG A 134 -6.29 4.56 -23.87
C ARG A 134 -4.82 4.98 -23.72
N ASP A 135 -3.94 4.25 -24.39
CA ASP A 135 -2.49 4.42 -24.39
C ASP A 135 -1.99 5.51 -25.35
N SER A 136 -2.76 5.81 -26.40
CA SER A 136 -2.48 6.93 -27.32
C SER A 136 -3.74 7.71 -27.68
N PRO A 137 -3.65 9.04 -27.89
CA PRO A 137 -4.75 9.84 -28.42
C PRO A 137 -5.33 9.35 -29.76
N ASP A 138 -4.56 8.61 -30.54
CA ASP A 138 -4.96 8.06 -31.84
C ASP A 138 -5.83 6.79 -31.71
N LYS A 139 -5.84 6.17 -30.53
CA LYS A 139 -6.61 4.96 -30.26
C LYS A 139 -8.01 5.30 -29.71
N PRO A 140 -9.00 4.43 -29.94
CA PRO A 140 -10.32 4.61 -29.35
C PRO A 140 -10.24 4.55 -27.82
N ILE A 141 -11.01 5.40 -27.15
CA ILE A 141 -11.18 5.32 -25.69
C ILE A 141 -11.93 4.02 -25.39
N ARG A 142 -11.46 3.27 -24.40
CA ARG A 142 -12.08 2.04 -23.94
C ARG A 142 -12.50 2.15 -22.48
N ASP A 143 -13.56 1.42 -22.15
CA ASP A 143 -14.08 1.26 -20.81
C ASP A 143 -13.45 0.04 -20.14
N TYR A 144 -12.99 0.22 -18.90
CA TYR A 144 -12.43 -0.85 -18.09
C TYR A 144 -13.08 -0.88 -16.71
N GLU A 145 -13.11 -2.06 -16.09
CA GLU A 145 -13.59 -2.31 -14.73
C GLU A 145 -12.43 -2.73 -13.83
N LEU A 146 -12.29 -2.04 -12.69
CA LEU A 146 -11.47 -2.51 -11.58
C LEU A 146 -12.23 -3.63 -10.88
N VAL A 147 -11.57 -4.78 -10.67
CA VAL A 147 -12.21 -6.00 -10.12
C VAL A 147 -11.72 -6.34 -8.71
N THR A 148 -10.93 -5.46 -8.12
CA THR A 148 -10.40 -5.59 -6.76
C THR A 148 -10.73 -4.35 -5.96
N VAL A 149 -10.57 -4.41 -4.63
CA VAL A 149 -10.85 -3.28 -3.76
C VAL A 149 -9.99 -2.09 -4.19
N THR A 150 -10.66 -1.00 -4.58
CA THR A 150 -9.98 0.20 -5.07
C THR A 150 -9.64 1.14 -3.90
N PHE A 151 -8.35 1.42 -3.73
CA PHE A 151 -7.88 2.42 -2.78
C PHE A 151 -8.49 3.79 -3.07
N GLY A 152 -8.96 4.48 -2.03
CA GLY A 152 -9.67 5.75 -2.14
C GLY A 152 -11.20 5.63 -2.15
N THR A 153 -11.74 4.40 -2.19
CA THR A 153 -13.15 4.16 -1.85
C THR A 153 -13.36 4.19 -0.34
N ALA A 154 -14.52 4.66 0.10
CA ALA A 154 -14.79 4.91 1.52
C ALA A 154 -14.80 3.62 2.36
N SER A 155 -15.25 2.49 1.79
CA SER A 155 -15.31 1.19 2.45
C SER A 155 -14.03 0.36 2.32
N ALA A 156 -13.06 0.76 1.49
CA ALA A 156 -11.83 -0.01 1.26
C ALA A 156 -11.06 -0.34 2.56
N PRO A 157 -10.90 0.57 3.53
CA PRO A 157 -10.15 0.25 4.74
C PRO A 157 -10.82 -0.84 5.59
N TYR A 158 -12.16 -0.79 5.71
CA TYR A 158 -12.92 -1.85 6.38
C TYR A 158 -12.78 -3.18 5.66
N GLN A 159 -13.01 -3.20 4.35
CA GLN A 159 -12.93 -4.41 3.53
C GLN A 159 -11.55 -5.07 3.64
N ALA A 160 -10.48 -4.27 3.61
CA ALA A 160 -9.12 -4.76 3.70
C ALA A 160 -8.82 -5.43 5.04
N VAL A 161 -9.09 -4.75 6.16
CA VAL A 161 -8.84 -5.28 7.50
C VAL A 161 -9.77 -6.43 7.83
N ARG A 162 -11.05 -6.35 7.46
CA ARG A 162 -12.03 -7.41 7.69
C ARG A 162 -11.64 -8.70 6.97
N THR A 163 -11.04 -8.60 5.78
CA THR A 163 -10.54 -9.76 5.02
C THR A 163 -9.34 -10.41 5.72
N LEU A 164 -8.37 -9.62 6.20
CA LEU A 164 -7.27 -10.15 7.03
C LEU A 164 -7.79 -10.86 8.29
N HIS A 165 -8.74 -10.24 9.00
CA HIS A 165 -9.36 -10.84 10.17
C HIS A 165 -10.09 -12.14 9.82
N GLN A 166 -10.76 -12.20 8.65
CA GLN A 166 -11.44 -13.42 8.23
C GLN A 166 -10.46 -14.57 8.07
N ILE A 167 -9.32 -14.35 7.41
CA ILE A 167 -8.28 -15.38 7.25
C ILE A 167 -7.75 -15.83 8.60
N ALA A 168 -7.53 -14.89 9.52
CA ALA A 168 -7.11 -15.22 10.87
C ALA A 168 -8.12 -16.10 11.61
N TYR A 169 -9.43 -15.82 11.47
CA TYR A 169 -10.47 -16.66 12.06
C TYR A 169 -10.57 -18.04 11.40
N ASP A 170 -10.49 -18.10 10.07
CA ASP A 170 -10.60 -19.34 9.30
C ASP A 170 -9.42 -20.29 9.56
N GLU A 171 -8.23 -19.74 9.82
CA GLU A 171 -6.98 -20.49 9.94
C GLU A 171 -6.43 -20.57 11.37
N LYS A 172 -7.18 -20.07 12.35
CA LYS A 172 -6.75 -20.01 13.77
C LYS A 172 -6.35 -21.37 14.33
N ASP A 173 -7.08 -22.42 13.99
CA ASP A 173 -6.82 -23.77 14.53
C ASP A 173 -5.52 -24.37 13.98
N ASN A 174 -5.12 -23.97 12.76
CA ASN A 174 -3.89 -24.44 12.12
C ASN A 174 -2.67 -23.59 12.51
N TYR A 175 -2.85 -22.27 12.64
CA TYR A 175 -1.77 -21.30 12.89
C TYR A 175 -2.16 -20.30 13.97
N PRO A 176 -2.33 -20.73 15.24
CA PRO A 176 -2.87 -19.89 16.30
C PRO A 176 -2.01 -18.67 16.61
N LEU A 177 -0.67 -18.80 16.52
CA LEU A 177 0.27 -17.69 16.72
C LEU A 177 0.10 -16.62 15.62
N ALA A 178 0.10 -17.04 14.35
CA ALA A 178 -0.10 -16.12 13.23
C ALA A 178 -1.49 -15.48 13.21
N ALA A 179 -2.53 -16.21 13.62
CA ALA A 179 -3.89 -15.68 13.70
C ALA A 179 -3.98 -14.54 14.73
N ASP A 180 -3.41 -14.72 15.93
CA ASP A 180 -3.39 -13.67 16.95
C ASP A 180 -2.62 -12.42 16.47
N ILE A 181 -1.44 -12.62 15.88
CA ILE A 181 -0.64 -11.54 15.29
C ILE A 181 -1.42 -10.84 14.16
N THR A 182 -2.12 -11.59 13.31
CA THR A 182 -2.89 -11.00 12.20
C THR A 182 -4.04 -10.11 12.69
N LEU A 183 -4.65 -10.44 13.83
CA LEU A 183 -5.74 -9.66 14.42
C LEU A 183 -5.24 -8.41 15.17
N ASN A 184 -4.01 -8.44 15.67
CA ASN A 184 -3.54 -7.45 16.64
C ASN A 184 -2.40 -6.57 16.13
N SER A 185 -1.53 -7.07 15.26
CA SER A 185 -0.23 -6.48 14.93
C SER A 185 -0.15 -5.82 13.55
N PHE A 186 -1.26 -5.73 12.83
CA PHE A 186 -1.32 -4.98 11.57
C PHE A 186 -1.81 -3.55 11.77
N TYR A 187 -1.15 -2.63 11.10
CA TYR A 187 -1.71 -1.34 10.75
C TYR A 187 -1.84 -1.28 9.24
N MET A 188 -3.05 -1.54 8.73
CA MET A 188 -3.30 -1.70 7.29
C MET A 188 -2.39 -2.75 6.66
N ASP A 189 -1.53 -2.35 5.71
CA ASP A 189 -0.58 -3.21 5.02
C ASP A 189 0.72 -3.45 5.81
N ASP A 190 0.98 -2.68 6.87
CA ASP A 190 2.20 -2.79 7.67
C ASP A 190 2.02 -3.75 8.85
N LEU A 191 2.86 -4.78 8.93
CA LEU A 191 3.00 -5.69 10.06
C LEU A 191 4.03 -5.14 11.05
N MET A 192 3.65 -5.04 12.32
CA MET A 192 4.56 -4.73 13.43
C MET A 192 4.35 -5.72 14.57
N THR A 193 5.24 -6.70 14.66
CA THR A 193 5.21 -7.78 15.66
C THR A 193 6.61 -8.04 16.21
N GLY A 194 6.77 -9.02 17.09
CA GLY A 194 8.07 -9.35 17.65
C GLY A 194 8.01 -10.59 18.51
N SER A 195 9.14 -10.93 19.07
CA SER A 195 9.34 -12.11 19.91
C SER A 195 10.37 -11.83 21.00
N ASP A 196 10.43 -12.73 21.99
CA ASP A 196 11.48 -12.69 23.03
C ASP A 196 12.59 -13.71 22.79
N SER A 197 12.48 -14.50 21.73
CA SER A 197 13.52 -15.42 21.28
C SER A 197 13.62 -15.48 19.76
N VAL A 198 14.81 -15.86 19.28
CA VAL A 198 15.08 -16.10 17.85
C VAL A 198 14.16 -17.19 17.30
N GLN A 199 13.95 -18.27 18.05
CA GLN A 199 13.11 -19.39 17.65
C GLN A 199 11.65 -18.98 17.47
N GLU A 200 11.09 -18.23 18.43
CA GLU A 200 9.72 -17.72 18.31
C GLU A 200 9.57 -16.78 17.11
N GLY A 201 10.55 -15.91 16.85
CA GLY A 201 10.51 -15.02 15.68
C GLY A 201 10.56 -15.78 14.34
N ILE A 202 11.27 -16.91 14.28
CA ILE A 202 11.25 -17.82 13.12
C ILE A 202 9.87 -18.47 12.97
N ASP A 203 9.25 -18.89 14.07
CA ASP A 203 7.93 -19.51 14.04
C ASP A 203 6.84 -18.51 13.63
N ILE A 204 6.94 -17.25 14.07
CA ILE A 204 6.13 -16.14 13.59
C ILE A 204 6.28 -16.01 12.08
N PHE A 205 7.52 -15.86 11.58
CA PHE A 205 7.79 -15.71 10.15
C PHE A 205 7.17 -16.85 9.33
N LYS A 206 7.36 -18.10 9.75
CA LYS A 206 6.82 -19.26 9.03
C LYS A 206 5.29 -19.29 9.04
N GLN A 207 4.68 -19.20 10.22
CA GLN A 207 3.23 -19.34 10.33
C GLN A 207 2.49 -18.19 9.64
N ILE A 208 2.99 -16.95 9.75
CA ILE A 208 2.29 -15.79 9.19
C ILE A 208 2.35 -15.76 7.67
N ASN A 209 3.49 -16.12 7.08
CA ASN A 209 3.58 -16.22 5.62
C ASN A 209 2.65 -17.31 5.09
N VAL A 210 2.58 -18.47 5.76
CA VAL A 210 1.66 -19.54 5.34
C VAL A 210 0.20 -19.13 5.49
N LEU A 211 -0.20 -18.58 6.65
CA LEU A 211 -1.58 -18.15 6.91
C LEU A 211 -2.02 -17.07 5.90
N LEU A 212 -1.21 -16.03 5.69
CA LEU A 212 -1.58 -14.92 4.79
C LEU A 212 -1.60 -15.35 3.32
N LYS A 213 -0.70 -16.25 2.92
CA LYS A 213 -0.65 -16.79 1.54
C LYS A 213 -1.92 -17.54 1.16
N LYS A 214 -2.61 -18.17 2.13
CA LYS A 214 -3.93 -18.78 1.89
C LYS A 214 -4.99 -17.75 1.47
N GLY A 215 -4.87 -16.50 1.92
CA GLY A 215 -5.69 -15.38 1.48
C GLY A 215 -5.15 -14.62 0.27
N GLY A 216 -4.06 -15.09 -0.35
CA GLY A 216 -3.38 -14.38 -1.45
C GLY A 216 -2.52 -13.19 -1.00
N PHE A 217 -2.36 -12.97 0.31
CA PHE A 217 -1.52 -11.91 0.84
C PHE A 217 -0.08 -12.40 0.98
N ILE A 218 0.85 -11.64 0.40
CA ILE A 218 2.28 -11.93 0.43
C ILE A 218 2.97 -10.81 1.19
N LEU A 219 3.82 -11.15 2.15
CA LEU A 219 4.63 -10.19 2.91
C LEU A 219 5.98 -9.96 2.24
N GLN A 220 6.48 -8.73 2.31
CA GLN A 220 7.79 -8.33 1.79
C GLN A 220 8.51 -7.36 2.75
N LYS A 221 9.76 -7.02 2.41
CA LYS A 221 10.60 -6.08 3.16
C LYS A 221 10.69 -6.38 4.66
N TRP A 222 10.81 -7.66 4.98
CA TRP A 222 11.08 -8.13 6.33
C TRP A 222 12.32 -7.42 6.92
N ASN A 223 12.19 -6.90 8.12
CA ASN A 223 13.27 -6.25 8.88
C ASN A 223 13.17 -6.57 10.36
N SER A 224 14.32 -6.55 11.05
CA SER A 224 14.44 -6.80 12.48
C SER A 224 15.62 -6.04 13.09
N ASN A 225 15.59 -5.83 14.41
CA ASN A 225 16.74 -5.41 15.22
C ASN A 225 17.70 -6.57 15.52
N ASN A 226 17.30 -7.82 15.28
CA ASN A 226 18.14 -9.00 15.51
C ASN A 226 18.73 -9.54 14.20
N GLN A 227 20.07 -9.49 14.07
CA GLN A 227 20.78 -9.92 12.86
C GLN A 227 20.73 -11.43 12.62
N GLU A 228 20.60 -12.25 13.67
CA GLU A 228 20.52 -13.70 13.54
C GLU A 228 19.22 -14.11 12.86
N ILE A 229 18.07 -13.57 13.31
CA ILE A 229 16.78 -13.81 12.66
C ILE A 229 16.81 -13.34 11.20
N MET A 230 17.38 -12.17 10.91
CA MET A 230 17.45 -11.64 9.55
C MET A 230 18.18 -12.59 8.59
N LYS A 231 19.33 -13.12 9.00
CA LYS A 231 20.09 -14.10 8.20
C LYS A 231 19.28 -15.37 7.93
N ILE A 232 18.54 -15.85 8.93
CA ILE A 232 17.71 -17.05 8.81
C ILE A 232 16.53 -16.80 7.85
N ILE A 233 15.86 -15.65 7.98
CA ILE A 233 14.77 -15.25 7.07
C ILE A 233 15.27 -15.16 5.62
N GLU A 234 16.44 -14.55 5.39
CA GLU A 234 17.04 -14.45 4.05
C GLU A 234 17.34 -15.84 3.46
N GLN A 235 17.89 -16.76 4.26
CA GLN A 235 18.15 -18.14 3.83
C GLN A 235 16.86 -18.91 3.51
N MET A 236 15.80 -18.73 4.29
CA MET A 236 14.50 -19.37 4.06
C MET A 236 13.87 -18.88 2.75
N LYS A 237 13.89 -17.57 2.49
CA LYS A 237 13.37 -17.01 1.23
C LYS A 237 14.05 -17.57 -0.01
N VAL A 238 15.39 -17.72 0.04
CA VAL A 238 16.17 -18.31 -1.08
C VAL A 238 15.78 -19.77 -1.31
N THR A 239 15.60 -20.53 -0.23
CA THR A 239 15.26 -21.96 -0.31
C THR A 239 13.85 -22.19 -0.85
N GLU A 240 12.90 -21.32 -0.50
CA GLU A 240 11.51 -21.40 -0.94
C GLU A 240 11.28 -20.82 -2.36
N GLY A 241 12.34 -20.33 -3.01
CA GLY A 241 12.25 -19.73 -4.34
C GLY A 241 11.47 -18.41 -4.36
N GLU A 242 11.29 -17.78 -3.20
CA GLU A 242 10.63 -16.49 -3.07
C GLU A 242 11.61 -15.39 -3.50
N VAL A 243 11.62 -15.12 -4.82
CA VAL A 243 12.22 -13.89 -5.35
C VAL A 243 11.42 -12.73 -4.76
N GLU A 244 12.08 -11.78 -4.09
CA GLU A 244 11.44 -10.53 -3.70
C GLU A 244 10.73 -9.97 -4.94
N GLN A 245 9.39 -10.00 -4.92
CA GLN A 245 8.55 -9.33 -5.91
C GLN A 245 8.63 -7.83 -5.65
N THR A 246 9.83 -7.28 -5.85
CA THR A 246 10.00 -5.85 -6.04
C THR A 246 9.18 -5.46 -7.27
N ASP A 247 8.42 -4.36 -7.16
CA ASP A 247 7.64 -3.82 -8.26
C ASP A 247 8.51 -3.81 -9.55
N PRO A 248 8.02 -4.29 -10.71
CA PRO A 248 8.79 -4.34 -11.97
C PRO A 248 9.46 -3.01 -12.34
N ILE A 249 8.90 -1.91 -11.85
CA ILE A 249 9.35 -0.52 -11.99
C ILE A 249 10.77 -0.28 -11.41
N ASN A 250 11.28 -1.18 -10.56
CA ASN A 250 12.59 -1.04 -9.88
C ASN A 250 13.72 -1.89 -10.47
N LYS A 251 13.57 -2.43 -11.70
CA LYS A 251 14.56 -3.35 -12.29
C LYS A 251 15.86 -2.73 -12.83
N GLU A 252 16.02 -1.42 -12.83
CA GLU A 252 17.24 -0.79 -13.36
C GLU A 252 18.10 -0.17 -12.25
N ASN A 253 19.37 -0.60 -12.23
CA ASN A 253 20.48 -0.28 -11.32
C ASN A 253 20.50 -1.03 -9.97
N LYS A 254 20.71 -2.36 -10.07
CA LYS A 254 21.46 -3.10 -9.06
C LYS A 254 22.95 -2.74 -9.17
N ASP A 255 23.31 -1.56 -8.66
CA ASP A 255 24.50 -1.54 -7.80
C ASP A 255 24.01 -1.97 -6.43
N LEU A 256 24.60 -3.04 -5.90
CA LEU A 256 24.44 -3.50 -4.52
C LEU A 256 25.01 -2.42 -3.60
N GLU A 257 24.34 -1.28 -3.48
CA GLU A 257 24.42 -0.48 -2.26
C GLU A 257 23.77 -1.35 -1.18
N ILE A 258 24.63 -2.05 -0.44
CA ILE A 258 24.34 -2.44 0.93
C ILE A 258 23.91 -1.14 1.61
N LYS A 259 22.59 -0.90 1.69
CA LYS A 259 22.05 0.23 2.45
C LYS A 259 22.46 0.00 3.90
N LEU A 260 23.57 0.61 4.27
CA LEU A 260 24.06 0.83 5.63
C LEU A 260 23.17 1.82 6.41
N ASP A 261 21.98 2.16 5.89
CA ASP A 261 21.00 2.92 6.64
C ASP A 261 20.33 1.98 7.64
N SER A 262 20.77 2.05 8.90
CA SER A 262 20.14 1.41 10.05
C SER A 262 18.71 1.89 10.29
N THR A 263 18.30 2.96 9.59
CA THR A 263 17.04 3.68 9.76
C THR A 263 15.98 3.29 8.72
N ILE A 264 14.78 2.92 9.17
CA ILE A 264 13.63 2.54 8.33
C ILE A 264 12.43 3.43 8.67
N LYS A 265 11.73 3.95 7.66
CA LYS A 265 10.45 4.64 7.89
C LYS A 265 9.31 3.63 8.06
N ILE A 266 8.72 3.60 9.25
CA ILE A 266 7.56 2.78 9.60
C ILE A 266 6.46 3.73 10.07
N LEU A 267 5.33 3.78 9.36
CA LEU A 267 4.14 4.53 9.81
C LEU A 267 4.39 6.03 10.06
N GLY A 268 5.38 6.61 9.37
CA GLY A 268 5.80 8.01 9.54
C GLY A 268 6.89 8.23 10.60
N LEU A 269 7.22 7.22 11.39
CA LEU A 269 8.37 7.19 12.31
C LEU A 269 9.61 6.68 11.59
N THR A 270 10.80 7.10 12.03
CA THR A 270 12.06 6.46 11.63
C THR A 270 12.49 5.52 12.76
N TRP A 271 12.63 4.23 12.49
CA TRP A 271 13.17 3.25 13.45
C TRP A 271 14.63 2.95 13.11
N ASN A 272 15.52 3.14 14.08
CA ASN A 272 16.89 2.67 14.00
C ASN A 272 16.97 1.26 14.59
N ARG A 273 17.34 0.30 13.75
CA ARG A 273 17.38 -1.13 14.08
C ARG A 273 18.53 -1.48 15.02
N ASP A 274 19.65 -0.75 14.95
CA ASP A 274 20.87 -1.12 15.66
C ASP A 274 20.79 -0.78 17.15
N ASP A 275 20.15 0.35 17.47
CA ASP A 275 19.93 0.82 18.84
C ASP A 275 18.50 0.58 19.35
N ASP A 276 17.65 -0.02 18.51
CA ASP A 276 16.22 -0.23 18.73
C ASP A 276 15.51 1.04 19.28
N SER A 277 15.76 2.17 18.60
CA SER A 277 15.19 3.47 18.97
C SER A 277 14.36 4.07 17.84
N PHE A 278 13.29 4.78 18.21
CA PHE A 278 12.60 5.66 17.29
C PHE A 278 13.31 7.01 17.22
N GLN A 279 13.55 7.47 15.99
CA GLN A 279 14.18 8.73 15.68
C GLN A 279 13.18 9.63 14.94
N TYR A 280 13.23 10.92 15.25
CA TYR A 280 12.47 11.92 14.53
C TYR A 280 13.39 12.60 13.52
N THR A 281 13.07 12.45 12.23
CA THR A 281 13.83 13.14 11.18
C THR A 281 13.03 14.34 10.68
N VAL A 282 13.34 15.53 11.19
CA VAL A 282 12.74 16.77 10.70
C VAL A 282 13.64 17.39 9.64
N ASN A 283 13.26 17.23 8.37
CA ASN A 283 13.91 17.95 7.27
C ASN A 283 13.25 19.32 7.08
N LEU A 284 13.80 20.33 7.73
CA LEU A 284 13.39 21.71 7.54
C LEU A 284 13.95 22.25 6.21
N PRO A 285 13.17 23.04 5.45
CA PRO A 285 13.72 23.78 4.32
C PRO A 285 14.84 24.71 4.82
N PRO A 286 15.86 25.00 4.00
CA PRO A 286 16.83 26.02 4.34
C PRO A 286 16.12 27.35 4.58
N LEU A 287 16.60 28.11 5.58
CA LEU A 287 16.08 29.42 5.90
C LEU A 287 16.16 30.33 4.67
N THR A 288 15.01 30.68 4.12
CA THR A 288 14.94 31.64 3.01
C THR A 288 15.18 33.06 3.53
N THR A 289 15.75 33.94 2.72
CA THR A 289 15.87 35.39 3.00
C THR A 289 14.52 36.13 3.06
N ALA A 290 13.42 35.46 2.67
CA ALA A 290 12.07 36.00 2.76
C ALA A 290 11.56 36.06 4.22
N PRO A 291 10.67 37.01 4.55
CA PRO A 291 10.10 37.10 5.90
C PRO A 291 9.36 35.82 6.29
N VAL A 292 9.64 35.32 7.48
CA VAL A 292 8.97 34.13 8.04
C VAL A 292 7.48 34.45 8.24
N THR A 293 6.60 33.65 7.64
CA THR A 293 5.15 33.80 7.79
C THR A 293 4.60 32.83 8.83
N LYS A 294 3.47 33.18 9.47
CA LYS A 294 2.75 32.24 10.37
C LYS A 294 2.43 30.91 9.68
N ARG A 295 2.08 30.94 8.39
CA ARG A 295 1.83 29.73 7.58
C ARG A 295 3.08 28.87 7.43
N GLN A 296 4.26 29.48 7.25
CA GLN A 296 5.53 28.76 7.17
C GLN A 296 5.85 28.08 8.51
N VAL A 297 5.72 28.80 9.63
CA VAL A 297 5.97 28.24 10.96
C VAL A 297 5.04 27.07 11.27
N ILE A 298 3.73 27.20 11.01
CA ILE A 298 2.77 26.12 11.23
C ILE A 298 3.07 24.92 10.32
N SER A 299 3.44 25.17 9.06
CA SER A 299 3.86 24.13 8.13
C SER A 299 5.10 23.38 8.61
N ASP A 300 6.09 24.09 9.17
CA ASP A 300 7.32 23.50 9.68
C ASP A 300 7.09 22.71 10.98
N ILE A 301 6.23 23.21 11.88
CA ILE A 301 5.79 22.46 13.07
C ILE A 301 5.05 21.17 12.65
N ALA A 302 4.14 21.25 11.68
CA ALA A 302 3.38 20.12 11.19
C ALA A 302 4.23 19.06 10.45
N ARG A 303 5.50 19.34 10.13
CA ARG A 303 6.43 18.35 9.58
C ARG A 303 6.94 17.37 10.63
N LEU A 304 6.93 17.76 11.91
CA LEU A 304 7.21 16.85 13.00
C LEU A 304 5.97 15.99 13.22
N PHE A 305 6.07 14.71 12.84
CA PHE A 305 5.03 13.72 13.11
C PHE A 305 5.47 12.88 14.30
N ASP A 306 4.72 12.99 15.40
CA ASP A 306 4.84 12.12 16.56
C ASP A 306 3.52 11.39 16.80
N PRO A 307 3.42 10.09 16.45
CA PRO A 307 2.22 9.30 16.72
C PRO A 307 2.02 9.00 18.21
N LEU A 308 3.04 9.12 19.07
CA LEU A 308 2.94 8.80 20.51
C LEU A 308 2.47 9.97 21.37
N GLY A 309 2.57 11.21 20.85
CA GLY A 309 2.05 12.43 21.48
C GLY A 309 3.12 13.34 22.06
#